data_AF-A0A7V4T6E6-F1
#
_entry.id   AF-A0A7V4T6E6-F1
#
_cell.length_a   1.000
_cell.length_b   1.000
_cell.length_c   1.000
_cell.angle_alpha   90.00
_cell.angle_beta   90.00
_cell.angle_gamma   90.00
#
_symmetry.space_group_name_H-M   'P 1'
#
loop_
_entity.id
_entity.type
_entity.pdbx_description
1 polymer ?
#
loop_
_entity_poly.entity_id
_entity_poly.type
_entity_poly.pdbx_seq_one_letter_code
_entity_poly.pdbx_strand_id
1 'polypeptide(L)'
;MNLKKATLFTMIGILYIFLSRMLATFIPGFFANLLAAKTNALLSLLASVASLLFYYLFYKEYFPGQKESLGRNQLMLKNAVLFAFIGSLAGTFLFLKGFLQIAANPGRAAGHGYFEIIAPWMSALFALFFYYAFSRSEKQKARNRLITAAYIALTGAGLAVMIRSYLLFEFAVHGKFSWLWNLTQGNPFVFLPLYLFMFFAGFYFFWRFYMELE
;
A
#
# COMPACT_ATOMS: atom_id res chain seq x y z
N MET A 1 -19.47 6.02 6.53
CA MET A 1 -18.58 6.39 5.40
C MET A 1 -18.90 5.47 4.25
N ASN A 2 -19.06 5.99 3.03
CA ASN A 2 -19.28 5.16 1.83
C ASN A 2 -17.95 4.84 1.15
N LEU A 3 -17.92 3.83 0.27
CA LEU A 3 -16.73 3.40 -0.47
C LEU A 3 -16.08 4.53 -1.26
N LYS A 4 -16.88 5.45 -1.81
CA LYS A 4 -16.39 6.62 -2.55
C LYS A 4 -15.53 7.54 -1.68
N LYS A 5 -15.97 7.86 -0.46
CA LYS A 5 -15.16 8.65 0.49
C LYS A 5 -13.90 7.91 0.95
N ALA A 6 -13.99 6.60 1.20
CA ALA A 6 -12.80 5.82 1.58
C ALA A 6 -11.77 5.73 0.46
N THR A 7 -12.22 5.63 -0.80
CA THR A 7 -11.36 5.69 -1.98
C THR A 7 -10.63 7.04 -2.03
N LEU A 8 -11.34 8.15 -1.84
CA LEU A 8 -10.74 9.49 -1.79
C LEU A 8 -9.70 9.63 -0.66
N PHE A 9 -10.03 9.20 0.57
CA PHE A 9 -9.07 9.22 1.67
C PHE A 9 -7.85 8.34 1.41
N THR A 10 -8.05 7.20 0.75
CA THR A 10 -6.95 6.32 0.33
C THR A 10 -6.04 7.01 -0.69
N MET A 11 -6.61 7.73 -1.65
CA MET A 11 -5.82 8.53 -2.60
C MET A 11 -5.00 9.61 -1.91
N ILE A 12 -5.62 10.37 -0.99
CA ILE A 12 -4.93 11.39 -0.19
C ILE A 12 -3.80 10.75 0.63
N GLY A 13 -4.07 9.59 1.26
CA GLY A 13 -3.08 8.85 2.03
C GLY A 13 -1.89 8.35 1.19
N ILE A 14 -2.16 7.78 0.00
CA ILE A 14 -1.12 7.33 -0.93
C ILE A 14 -0.26 8.52 -1.39
N LEU A 15 -0.88 9.63 -1.76
CA LEU A 15 -0.18 10.86 -2.15
C LEU A 15 0.70 11.39 -1.01
N TYR A 16 0.15 11.44 0.20
CA TYR A 16 0.88 11.87 1.39
C TYR A 16 2.11 10.99 1.65
N ILE A 17 1.94 9.66 1.69
CA ILE A 17 3.04 8.72 1.93
C ILE A 17 4.11 8.88 0.85
N PHE A 18 3.70 8.99 -0.42
CA PHE A 18 4.63 9.18 -1.52
C PHE A 18 5.46 10.46 -1.37
N LEU A 19 4.81 11.61 -1.12
CA LEU A 19 5.50 12.90 -0.94
C LEU A 19 6.41 12.89 0.29
N SER A 20 5.94 12.33 1.42
CA SER A 20 6.75 12.18 2.63
C SER A 20 8.01 11.36 2.38
N ARG A 21 7.90 10.25 1.62
CA ARG A 21 9.05 9.42 1.25
C ARG A 21 9.99 10.11 0.28
N MET A 22 9.47 10.86 -0.69
CA MET A 22 10.28 11.68 -1.59
C MET A 22 11.09 12.73 -0.80
N LEU A 23 10.44 13.45 0.11
CA LEU A 23 11.11 14.42 0.98
C LEU A 23 12.23 13.77 1.80
N ALA A 24 11.96 12.62 2.44
CA ALA A 24 12.97 11.89 3.20
C ALA A 24 14.16 11.40 2.34
N THR A 25 13.91 11.12 1.06
CA THR A 25 14.94 10.62 0.13
C THR A 25 15.86 11.74 -0.33
N PHE A 26 15.30 12.87 -0.78
CA PHE A 26 16.05 13.99 -1.36
C PHE A 26 16.57 14.98 -0.34
N ILE A 27 15.97 15.03 0.85
CA ILE A 27 16.39 15.90 1.95
C ILE A 27 16.62 15.03 3.20
N PRO A 28 17.75 14.30 3.27
CA PRO A 28 18.10 13.53 4.46
C PRO A 28 18.10 14.44 5.69
N GLY A 29 17.44 14.01 6.76
CA GLY A 29 17.31 14.81 7.99
C GLY A 29 16.14 15.80 8.01
N PHE A 30 15.28 15.86 6.98
CA PHE A 30 14.06 16.69 7.01
C PHE A 30 13.18 16.40 8.24
N PHE A 31 13.13 15.13 8.66
CA PHE A 31 12.42 14.70 9.86
C PHE A 31 13.31 14.58 11.11
N ALA A 32 14.47 15.26 11.15
CA ALA A 32 15.32 15.30 12.35
C ALA A 32 14.66 16.07 13.51
N ASN A 33 13.79 17.05 13.18
CA ASN A 33 12.98 17.73 14.16
C ASN A 33 11.92 16.77 14.74
N LEU A 34 11.87 16.61 16.07
CA LEU A 34 10.97 15.68 16.74
C LEU A 34 9.49 15.96 16.47
N LEU A 35 9.09 17.23 16.38
CA LEU A 35 7.71 17.60 16.06
C LEU A 35 7.37 17.17 14.63
N ALA A 36 8.26 17.43 13.68
CA ALA A 36 8.09 17.00 12.29
C ALA A 36 8.02 15.47 12.17
N ALA A 37 8.86 14.74 12.91
CA ALA A 37 8.83 13.28 12.96
C ALA A 37 7.51 12.74 13.55
N LYS A 38 7.04 13.31 14.67
CA LYS A 38 5.77 12.93 15.31
C LYS A 38 4.57 13.17 14.39
N THR A 39 4.51 14.35 13.77
CA THR A 39 3.45 14.69 12.82
C THR A 39 3.49 13.75 11.62
N ASN A 40 4.68 13.47 11.08
CA ASN A 40 4.81 12.55 9.95
C ASN A 40 4.37 11.12 10.29
N ALA A 41 4.73 10.63 11.47
CA ALA A 41 4.32 9.31 11.96
C ALA A 41 2.80 9.21 12.13
N LEU A 42 2.17 10.24 12.72
CA LEU A 42 0.72 10.31 12.88
C LEU A 42 -0.01 10.34 11.53
N LEU A 43 0.43 11.20 10.61
CA LEU A 43 -0.18 11.29 9.28
C LEU A 43 0.02 10.01 8.46
N SER A 44 1.17 9.34 8.61
CA SER A 44 1.41 8.04 7.97
C SER A 44 0.49 6.95 8.52
N LEU A 45 0.23 6.96 9.83
CA LEU A 45 -0.74 6.07 10.47
C LEU A 45 -2.17 6.35 9.97
N LEU A 46 -2.57 7.62 9.89
CA LEU A 46 -3.88 7.98 9.34
C LEU A 46 -4.01 7.55 7.87
N ALA A 47 -2.96 7.71 7.07
CA ALA A 47 -2.91 7.26 5.68
C ALA A 47 -3.06 5.73 5.57
N SER A 48 -2.43 4.95 6.45
CA SER A 48 -2.59 3.49 6.44
C SER A 48 -3.99 3.04 6.86
N VAL A 49 -4.58 3.73 7.85
CA VAL A 49 -5.97 3.50 8.25
C VAL A 49 -6.94 3.78 7.10
N ALA A 50 -6.68 4.79 6.27
CA ALA A 50 -7.52 5.06 5.10
C ALA A 50 -7.54 3.87 4.12
N SER A 51 -6.38 3.27 3.82
CA SER A 51 -6.31 2.06 2.98
C SER A 51 -7.03 0.87 3.60
N LEU A 52 -6.92 0.69 4.92
CA LEU A 52 -7.64 -0.35 5.65
C LEU A 52 -9.17 -0.17 5.53
N LEU A 53 -9.64 1.06 5.70
CA LEU A 53 -11.06 1.42 5.57
C LEU A 53 -11.57 1.22 4.14
N PHE A 54 -10.74 1.48 3.13
CA PHE A 54 -11.07 1.17 1.73
C PHE A 54 -11.38 -0.32 1.55
N TYR A 55 -10.48 -1.23 1.96
CA TYR A 55 -10.73 -2.66 1.77
C TYR A 55 -11.91 -3.17 2.60
N TYR A 56 -12.11 -2.65 3.80
CA TYR A 56 -13.28 -2.96 4.62
C TYR A 56 -14.59 -2.56 3.94
N LEU A 57 -14.69 -1.32 3.46
CA LEU A 57 -15.90 -0.84 2.78
C LEU A 57 -16.06 -1.46 1.41
N PHE A 58 -14.97 -1.77 0.70
CA PHE A 58 -15.02 -2.51 -0.55
C PHE A 58 -15.66 -3.89 -0.28
N TYR A 59 -15.21 -4.61 0.74
CA TYR A 59 -15.82 -5.89 1.11
C TYR A 59 -17.31 -5.76 1.44
N LYS A 60 -17.69 -4.73 2.20
CA LYS A 60 -19.06 -4.54 2.68
C LYS A 60 -20.03 -4.07 1.59
N GLU A 61 -19.62 -3.09 0.79
CA GLU A 61 -20.48 -2.39 -0.18
C GLU A 61 -20.42 -3.00 -1.58
N TYR A 62 -19.35 -3.72 -1.92
CA TYR A 62 -19.21 -4.35 -3.23
C TYR A 62 -19.88 -5.73 -3.31
N PHE A 63 -20.17 -6.36 -2.17
CA PHE A 63 -20.81 -7.67 -2.10
C PHE A 63 -22.10 -7.74 -1.25
N PRO A 64 -23.01 -6.74 -1.28
CA PRO A 64 -24.21 -6.76 -0.44
C PRO A 64 -25.16 -7.90 -0.83
N GLY A 65 -25.72 -8.58 0.18
CA GLY A 65 -26.86 -9.51 -0.02
C GLY A 65 -26.52 -10.92 -0.54
N GLN A 66 -25.38 -11.51 -0.15
CA GLN A 66 -24.92 -12.85 -0.59
C GLN A 66 -25.87 -14.01 -0.20
N LYS A 67 -26.99 -14.14 -0.92
CA LYS A 67 -27.85 -15.34 -0.94
C LYS A 67 -27.74 -16.13 -2.25
N GLU A 68 -27.11 -15.58 -3.29
CA GLU A 68 -26.96 -16.27 -4.59
C GLU A 68 -25.50 -16.54 -4.96
N SER A 69 -25.31 -17.66 -5.65
CA SER A 69 -24.04 -18.24 -6.11
C SER A 69 -23.12 -17.21 -6.77
N LEU A 70 -22.08 -16.79 -6.04
CA LEU A 70 -21.00 -15.98 -6.61
C LEU A 70 -20.26 -16.80 -7.67
N GLY A 71 -20.13 -16.26 -8.88
CA GLY A 71 -19.25 -16.84 -9.88
C GLY A 71 -17.80 -16.94 -9.36
N ARG A 72 -17.03 -17.91 -9.87
CA ARG A 72 -15.66 -18.21 -9.41
C ARG A 72 -14.75 -16.98 -9.32
N ASN A 73 -14.85 -16.05 -10.27
CA ASN A 73 -14.03 -14.82 -10.28
C ASN A 73 -14.46 -13.81 -9.19
N GLN A 74 -15.75 -13.72 -8.87
CA GLN A 74 -16.23 -12.85 -7.80
C GLN A 74 -15.87 -13.40 -6.42
N LEU A 75 -15.94 -14.72 -6.23
CA LEU A 75 -15.45 -15.39 -5.03
C LEU A 75 -13.94 -15.14 -4.83
N MET A 76 -13.18 -15.22 -5.93
CA MET A 76 -11.76 -14.92 -5.91
C MET A 76 -11.48 -13.46 -5.52
N LEU A 77 -12.22 -12.49 -6.06
CA LEU A 77 -12.09 -11.08 -5.65
C LEU A 77 -12.44 -10.89 -4.18
N LYS A 78 -13.52 -11.52 -3.69
CA LYS A 78 -13.91 -11.47 -2.28
C LYS A 78 -12.76 -11.92 -1.36
N ASN A 79 -12.12 -13.05 -1.67
CA ASN A 79 -10.97 -13.54 -0.92
C ASN A 79 -9.77 -12.59 -1.05
N ALA A 80 -9.54 -12.06 -2.25
CA ALA A 80 -8.43 -11.13 -2.49
C ALA A 80 -8.58 -9.82 -1.69
N VAL A 81 -9.80 -9.32 -1.53
CA VAL A 81 -10.11 -8.17 -0.67
C VAL A 81 -9.81 -8.49 0.79
N LEU A 82 -10.17 -9.67 1.29
CA LEU A 82 -9.85 -10.09 2.66
C LEU A 82 -8.34 -10.17 2.88
N PHE A 83 -7.59 -10.75 1.94
CA PHE A 83 -6.13 -10.76 2.03
C PHE A 83 -5.56 -9.33 1.99
N ALA A 84 -6.03 -8.47 1.09
CA ALA A 84 -5.58 -7.08 1.02
C ALA A 84 -5.92 -6.28 2.28
N PHE A 85 -7.05 -6.57 2.93
CA PHE A 85 -7.40 -6.04 4.25
C PHE A 85 -6.38 -6.49 5.31
N ILE A 86 -6.06 -7.79 5.38
CA ILE A 86 -5.04 -8.33 6.32
C ILE A 86 -3.67 -7.68 6.06
N GLY A 87 -3.26 -7.53 4.79
CA GLY A 87 -2.02 -6.86 4.43
C GLY A 87 -1.99 -5.39 4.84
N SER A 88 -3.11 -4.69 4.69
CA SER A 88 -3.26 -3.30 5.13
C SER A 88 -3.28 -3.18 6.65
N LEU A 89 -3.80 -4.18 7.34
CA LEU A 89 -3.78 -4.26 8.80
C LEU A 89 -2.34 -4.41 9.31
N ALA A 90 -1.55 -5.30 8.69
CA ALA A 90 -0.12 -5.45 9.00
C ALA A 90 0.66 -4.14 8.76
N GLY A 91 0.39 -3.44 7.65
CA GLY A 91 0.96 -2.12 7.38
C GLY A 91 0.56 -1.08 8.42
N THR A 92 -0.71 -1.09 8.87
CA THR A 92 -1.19 -0.18 9.92
C THR A 92 -0.51 -0.44 11.25
N PHE A 93 -0.31 -1.71 11.64
CA PHE A 93 0.47 -2.06 12.83
C PHE A 93 1.92 -1.58 12.75
N LEU A 94 2.53 -1.62 11.56
CA LEU A 94 3.88 -1.09 11.35
C LEU A 94 3.93 0.43 11.61
N PHE A 95 2.98 1.20 11.07
CA PHE A 95 2.92 2.64 11.33
C PHE A 95 2.53 2.97 12.77
N LEU A 96 1.67 2.16 13.40
CA LEU A 96 1.32 2.30 14.81
C LEU A 96 2.54 2.07 15.70
N LYS A 97 3.30 1.00 15.45
CA LYS A 97 4.57 0.73 16.13
C LYS A 97 5.52 1.92 15.98
N GLY A 98 5.71 2.43 14.76
CA GLY A 98 6.57 3.59 14.50
C GLY A 98 6.11 4.85 15.24
N PHE A 99 4.80 5.13 15.25
CA PHE A 99 4.23 6.25 15.98
C PHE A 99 4.45 6.11 17.50
N LEU A 100 4.15 4.94 18.08
CA LEU A 100 4.33 4.67 19.50
C LEU A 100 5.80 4.77 19.92
N GLN A 101 6.73 4.30 19.09
CA GLN A 101 8.17 4.42 19.36
C GLN A 101 8.61 5.89 19.40
N ILE A 102 8.20 6.71 18.42
CA ILE A 102 8.54 8.14 18.38
C ILE A 102 7.84 8.92 19.50
N ALA A 103 6.63 8.50 19.90
CA ALA A 103 5.85 9.14 20.96
C ALA A 103 6.36 8.81 22.37
N ALA A 104 6.68 7.54 22.64
CA ALA A 104 7.01 7.05 23.98
C ALA A 104 8.52 7.04 24.27
N ASN A 105 9.37 6.72 23.30
CA ASN A 105 10.82 6.62 23.54
C ASN A 105 11.63 6.75 22.23
N PRO A 106 11.96 7.99 21.80
CA PRO A 106 12.57 8.25 20.49
C PRO A 106 13.94 7.57 20.28
N GLY A 107 14.61 7.09 21.34
CA GLY A 107 15.90 6.41 21.25
C GLY A 107 15.88 4.88 21.07
N ARG A 108 14.71 4.21 21.06
CA ARG A 108 14.59 2.73 20.99
C ARG A 108 13.81 2.22 19.78
N ALA A 109 13.93 2.88 18.63
CA ALA A 109 13.20 2.51 17.42
C ALA A 109 13.57 1.12 16.83
N ALA A 110 14.66 0.49 17.29
CA ALA A 110 15.11 -0.81 16.79
C ALA A 110 14.41 -1.98 17.50
N GLY A 111 13.21 -2.34 17.04
CA GLY A 111 12.70 -3.71 17.27
C GLY A 111 13.31 -4.69 16.26
N HIS A 112 13.11 -5.99 16.43
CA HIS A 112 13.54 -6.98 15.43
C HIS A 112 12.99 -6.62 14.03
N GLY A 113 13.88 -6.37 13.08
CA GLY A 113 13.57 -5.85 11.73
C GLY A 113 12.72 -6.77 10.83
N TYR A 114 12.48 -8.02 11.26
CA TYR A 114 11.66 -8.98 10.52
C TYR A 114 10.26 -8.45 10.21
N PHE A 115 9.57 -7.88 11.19
CA PHE A 115 8.21 -7.35 10.97
C PHE A 115 8.23 -6.16 9.99
N GLU A 116 9.28 -5.36 10.02
CA GLU A 116 9.44 -4.16 9.18
C GLU A 116 9.68 -4.50 7.71
N ILE A 117 10.18 -5.70 7.40
CA ILE A 117 10.32 -6.19 6.02
C ILE A 117 9.12 -7.04 5.60
N ILE A 118 8.64 -7.93 6.48
CA ILE A 118 7.56 -8.88 6.16
C ILE A 118 6.24 -8.14 5.95
N ALA A 119 5.90 -7.15 6.78
CA ALA A 119 4.61 -6.46 6.65
C ALA A 119 4.46 -5.71 5.31
N PRO A 120 5.44 -4.91 4.84
CA PRO A 120 5.37 -4.31 3.50
C PRO A 120 5.38 -5.34 2.37
N TRP A 121 6.11 -6.45 2.51
CA TRP A 121 6.14 -7.52 1.51
C TRP A 121 4.78 -8.22 1.39
N MET A 122 4.17 -8.63 2.50
CA MET A 122 2.82 -9.22 2.51
C MET A 122 1.77 -8.25 1.96
N SER A 123 1.85 -6.96 2.34
CA SER A 123 0.96 -5.93 1.81
C SER A 123 1.06 -5.82 0.28
N ALA A 124 2.29 -5.88 -0.27
CA ALA A 124 2.53 -5.89 -1.71
C ALA A 124 1.88 -7.11 -2.39
N LEU A 125 2.11 -8.29 -1.82
CA LEU A 125 1.64 -9.56 -2.37
C LEU A 125 0.11 -9.62 -2.40
N PHE A 126 -0.53 -9.17 -1.32
CA PHE A 126 -1.98 -9.14 -1.24
C PHE A 126 -2.61 -8.05 -2.12
N ALA A 127 -1.96 -6.89 -2.28
CA ALA A 127 -2.39 -5.89 -3.25
C ALA A 127 -2.29 -6.42 -4.70
N LEU A 128 -1.21 -7.14 -5.04
CA LEU A 128 -1.07 -7.80 -6.33
C LEU A 128 -2.21 -8.80 -6.58
N PHE A 129 -2.51 -9.64 -5.58
CA PHE A 129 -3.60 -10.60 -5.66
C PHE A 129 -4.96 -9.91 -5.83
N PHE A 130 -5.20 -8.80 -5.12
CA PHE A 130 -6.39 -7.97 -5.28
C PHE A 130 -6.54 -7.43 -6.70
N TYR A 131 -5.51 -6.77 -7.26
CA TYR A 131 -5.60 -6.24 -8.63
C TYR A 131 -5.79 -7.33 -9.67
N TYR A 132 -5.17 -8.49 -9.47
CA TYR A 132 -5.35 -9.64 -10.36
C TYR A 132 -6.80 -10.13 -10.32
N ALA A 133 -7.33 -10.38 -9.13
CA ALA A 133 -8.70 -10.84 -8.96
C ALA A 133 -9.72 -9.81 -9.47
N PHE A 134 -9.47 -8.52 -9.23
CA PHE A 134 -10.31 -7.42 -9.70
C PHE A 134 -10.34 -7.35 -11.24
N SER A 135 -9.18 -7.41 -11.89
CA SER A 135 -9.10 -7.41 -13.36
C SER A 135 -9.83 -8.60 -13.99
N ARG A 136 -9.92 -9.74 -13.29
CA ARG A 136 -10.61 -10.95 -13.73
C ARG A 136 -12.12 -10.89 -13.48
N SER A 137 -12.57 -10.37 -12.33
CA SER A 137 -14.00 -10.26 -12.03
C SER A 137 -14.68 -9.21 -12.90
N GLU A 138 -14.00 -8.08 -13.13
CA GLU A 138 -14.59 -6.92 -13.78
C GLU A 138 -14.44 -6.91 -15.30
N LYS A 139 -13.75 -7.89 -15.88
CA LYS A 139 -13.53 -7.98 -17.33
C LYS A 139 -14.82 -7.93 -18.16
N GLN A 140 -15.95 -8.35 -17.59
CA GLN A 140 -17.25 -8.38 -18.26
C GLN A 140 -18.17 -7.20 -17.91
N LYS A 141 -17.89 -6.45 -16.83
CA LYS A 141 -18.82 -5.47 -16.25
C LYS A 141 -18.28 -4.05 -16.22
N ALA A 142 -16.98 -3.87 -16.06
CA ALA A 142 -16.39 -2.54 -15.94
C ALA A 142 -16.08 -1.90 -17.29
N ARG A 143 -16.01 -0.57 -17.29
CA ARG A 143 -15.59 0.20 -18.46
C ARG A 143 -14.12 -0.13 -18.77
N ASN A 144 -13.78 -0.25 -20.05
CA ASN A 144 -12.41 -0.60 -20.51
C ASN A 144 -11.29 0.19 -19.82
N ARG A 145 -11.56 1.44 -19.41
CA ARG A 145 -10.58 2.30 -18.72
C ARG A 145 -10.24 1.84 -17.29
N LEU A 146 -11.20 1.37 -16.49
CA LEU A 146 -10.91 0.86 -15.14
C LEU A 146 -10.19 -0.48 -15.18
N ILE A 147 -10.54 -1.34 -16.14
CA ILE A 147 -9.81 -2.60 -16.38
C ILE A 147 -8.35 -2.29 -16.77
N THR A 148 -8.14 -1.32 -17.67
CA THR A 148 -6.78 -0.86 -18.03
C THR A 148 -6.02 -0.35 -16.81
N ALA A 149 -6.68 0.45 -15.96
CA ALA A 149 -6.09 0.93 -14.72
C ALA A 149 -5.73 -0.21 -13.75
N ALA A 150 -6.58 -1.24 -13.65
CA ALA A 150 -6.30 -2.43 -12.85
C ALA A 150 -5.10 -3.22 -13.37
N TYR A 151 -4.92 -3.34 -14.70
CA TYR A 151 -3.73 -3.96 -15.28
C TYR A 151 -2.46 -3.15 -15.03
N ILE A 152 -2.52 -1.82 -15.16
CA ILE A 152 -1.39 -0.94 -14.84
C ILE A 152 -1.02 -1.08 -13.36
N ALA A 153 -2.01 -1.04 -12.46
CA ALA A 153 -1.80 -1.25 -11.02
C ALA A 153 -1.28 -2.64 -10.69
N LEU A 154 -1.71 -3.68 -11.42
CA LEU A 154 -1.18 -5.04 -11.30
C LEU A 154 0.32 -5.07 -11.63
N THR A 155 0.75 -4.43 -12.73
CA THR A 155 2.17 -4.32 -13.09
C THR A 155 2.96 -3.56 -12.02
N GLY A 156 2.42 -2.43 -11.52
CA GLY A 156 3.04 -1.67 -10.43
C GLY A 156 3.18 -2.49 -9.14
N ALA A 157 2.14 -3.24 -8.75
CA ALA A 157 2.19 -4.14 -7.61
C ALA A 157 3.18 -5.30 -7.82
N GLY A 158 3.30 -5.81 -9.04
CA GLY A 158 4.27 -6.85 -9.39
C GLY A 158 5.71 -6.39 -9.18
N LEU A 159 6.03 -5.18 -9.66
CA LEU A 159 7.32 -4.54 -9.40
C LEU A 159 7.55 -4.33 -7.89
N ALA A 160 6.52 -3.90 -7.15
CA ALA A 160 6.64 -3.73 -5.70
C ALA A 160 6.94 -5.05 -4.97
N VAL A 161 6.31 -6.15 -5.39
CA VAL A 161 6.59 -7.50 -4.86
C VAL A 161 8.02 -7.92 -5.19
N MET A 162 8.49 -7.71 -6.42
CA MET A 162 9.86 -8.06 -6.82
C MET A 162 10.90 -7.32 -5.97
N ILE A 163 10.79 -5.98 -5.86
CA ILE A 163 11.75 -5.18 -5.09
C ILE A 163 11.71 -5.57 -3.61
N ARG A 164 10.52 -5.80 -3.04
CA ARG A 164 10.40 -6.20 -1.63
C ARG A 164 10.87 -7.64 -1.38
N SER A 165 10.77 -8.52 -2.37
CA SER A 165 11.32 -9.88 -2.27
C SER A 165 12.84 -9.85 -2.29
N TYR A 166 13.44 -8.97 -3.10
CA TYR A 166 14.88 -8.70 -3.07
C TYR A 166 15.32 -8.19 -1.69
N LEU A 167 14.62 -7.22 -1.12
CA LEU A 167 14.93 -6.71 0.23
C LEU A 167 14.79 -7.79 1.32
N LEU A 168 13.78 -8.65 1.22
CA LEU A 168 13.60 -9.77 2.13
C LEU A 168 14.72 -10.80 2.00
N PHE A 169 15.15 -11.11 0.78
CA PHE A 169 16.28 -11.99 0.51
C PHE A 169 17.58 -11.41 1.08
N GLU A 170 17.88 -10.15 0.80
CA GLU A 170 19.06 -9.44 1.32
C GLU A 170 19.10 -9.46 2.86
N PHE A 171 17.96 -9.25 3.51
CA PHE A 171 17.88 -9.33 4.96
C PHE A 171 18.06 -10.75 5.49
N ALA A 172 17.48 -11.75 4.83
CA ALA A 172 17.59 -13.15 5.24
C ALA A 172 19.02 -13.69 5.09
N VAL A 173 19.74 -13.29 4.04
CA VAL A 173 21.10 -13.79 3.74
C VAL A 173 22.17 -12.98 4.47
N HIS A 174 22.08 -11.65 4.45
CA HIS A 174 23.16 -10.78 4.94
C HIS A 174 22.86 -10.13 6.30
N GLY A 175 21.64 -10.28 6.85
CA GLY A 175 21.22 -9.63 8.09
C GLY A 175 21.11 -8.10 7.99
N LYS A 176 21.36 -7.52 6.81
CA LYS A 176 21.36 -6.08 6.57
C LYS A 176 19.95 -5.61 6.28
N PHE A 177 19.35 -4.95 7.27
CA PHE A 177 18.09 -4.28 7.08
C PHE A 177 18.28 -3.06 6.19
N SER A 178 17.74 -3.13 4.97
CA SER A 178 17.69 -2.01 4.04
C SER A 178 16.25 -1.71 3.71
N TRP A 179 15.92 -0.45 3.86
CA TRP A 179 14.64 0.06 3.47
C TRP A 179 14.64 0.43 1.98
N LEU A 180 13.46 0.46 1.35
CA LEU A 180 13.33 0.69 -0.10
C LEU A 180 13.91 2.04 -0.57
N TRP A 181 13.91 3.07 0.26
CA TRP A 181 14.48 4.39 -0.04
C TRP A 181 16.00 4.41 0.14
N ASN A 182 16.58 3.50 0.93
CA ASN A 182 18.03 3.35 1.00
C ASN A 182 18.57 2.89 -0.36
N LEU A 183 17.81 2.03 -1.07
CA LEU A 183 18.11 1.66 -2.46
C LEU A 183 18.04 2.88 -3.38
N THR A 184 17.01 3.72 -3.23
CA THR A 184 16.86 4.95 -4.02
C THR A 184 17.96 5.97 -3.77
N GLN A 185 18.46 6.10 -2.54
CA GLN A 185 19.62 6.95 -2.25
C GLN A 185 20.91 6.41 -2.86
N GLY A 186 21.11 5.09 -2.87
CA GLY A 186 22.28 4.46 -3.45
C GLY A 186 22.30 4.49 -4.98
N ASN A 187 21.13 4.35 -5.64
CA ASN A 187 21.01 4.41 -7.09
C ASN A 187 19.68 5.07 -7.52
N PRO A 188 19.59 6.41 -7.45
CA PRO A 188 18.35 7.14 -7.70
C PRO A 188 17.87 6.97 -9.14
N PHE A 189 18.79 6.87 -10.11
CA PHE A 189 18.44 6.74 -11.53
C PHE A 189 17.68 5.45 -11.85
N VAL A 190 17.89 4.38 -11.09
CA VAL A 190 17.18 3.10 -11.28
C VAL A 190 15.91 3.05 -10.43
N PHE A 191 16.02 3.35 -9.13
CA PHE A 191 14.91 3.12 -8.20
C PHE A 191 13.88 4.24 -8.18
N LEU A 192 14.24 5.48 -8.55
CA LEU A 192 13.28 6.59 -8.60
C LEU A 192 12.24 6.40 -9.70
N PRO A 193 12.58 6.07 -10.97
CA PRO A 193 11.58 5.80 -12.00
C PRO A 193 10.67 4.63 -11.63
N LEU A 194 11.22 3.57 -11.04
CA LEU A 194 10.43 2.44 -10.54
C LEU A 194 9.46 2.88 -9.45
N TYR A 195 9.90 3.72 -8.51
CA TYR A 195 9.06 4.24 -7.44
C TYR A 195 7.93 5.14 -7.96
N LEU A 196 8.24 6.03 -8.90
CA LEU A 196 7.27 6.87 -9.59
C LEU A 196 6.24 6.02 -10.33
N PHE A 197 6.69 5.01 -11.09
CA PHE A 197 5.79 4.12 -11.80
C PHE A 197 4.86 3.37 -10.85
N MET A 198 5.39 2.77 -9.77
CA MET A 198 4.58 2.07 -8.77
C MET A 198 3.52 3.00 -8.14
N PHE A 199 3.90 4.24 -7.82
CA PHE A 199 2.99 5.25 -7.29
C PHE A 199 1.89 5.59 -8.29
N PHE A 200 2.25 6.03 -9.50
CA PHE A 200 1.28 6.43 -10.51
C PHE A 200 0.37 5.28 -10.93
N ALA A 201 0.89 4.06 -11.01
CA ALA A 201 0.12 2.87 -11.33
C ALA A 201 -0.99 2.61 -10.30
N GLY A 202 -0.65 2.58 -9.01
CA GLY A 202 -1.63 2.40 -7.94
C GLY A 202 -2.60 3.57 -7.85
N PHE A 203 -2.09 4.81 -7.87
CA PHE A 203 -2.91 6.02 -7.78
C PHE A 203 -3.91 6.12 -8.94
N TYR A 204 -3.49 5.78 -10.16
CA TYR A 204 -4.36 5.78 -11.34
C TYR A 204 -5.53 4.80 -11.20
N PHE A 205 -5.31 3.62 -10.62
CA PHE A 205 -6.41 2.69 -10.30
C PHE A 205 -7.42 3.32 -9.34
N PHE A 206 -6.97 3.86 -8.20
CA PHE A 206 -7.89 4.46 -7.23
C PHE A 206 -8.64 5.67 -7.81
N TRP A 207 -7.97 6.49 -8.62
CA TRP A 207 -8.61 7.59 -9.33
C TRP A 207 -9.71 7.11 -10.28
N ARG A 208 -9.41 6.12 -11.12
CA ARG A 208 -10.38 5.55 -12.06
C ARG A 208 -11.54 4.88 -11.32
N PHE A 209 -11.24 4.19 -10.22
CA PHE A 209 -12.25 3.56 -9.37
C PHE A 209 -13.17 4.61 -8.73
N TYR A 210 -12.60 5.68 -8.17
CA TYR A 210 -13.36 6.80 -7.60
C TYR A 210 -14.33 7.43 -8.61
N MET A 211 -13.87 7.63 -9.85
CA MET A 211 -14.68 8.20 -10.93
C MET A 211 -15.82 7.28 -11.40
N GLU A 212 -15.74 5.98 -11.12
CA GLU A 212 -16.77 5.00 -11.49
C GLU A 212 -17.74 4.67 -10.34
N LEU A 213 -17.44 5.13 -9.12
CA LEU A 213 -18.38 5.12 -8.01
C LEU A 213 -19.30 6.36 -8.14
N GLU A 214 -20.59 6.14 -8.30
CA GLU A 214 -21.61 7.22 -8.27
C GLU A 214 -21.73 7.88 -6.90
#